data_AF-A0A3D0HK91-F1
#
_entry.id   AF-A0A3D0HK91-F1
#
_cell.length_a   1.000
_cell.length_b   1.000
_cell.length_c   1.000
_cell.angle_alpha   90.00
_cell.angle_beta   90.00
_cell.angle_gamma   90.00
#
_symmetry.space_group_name_H-M   'P 1'
#
loop_
_entity.id
_entity.type
_entity.pdbx_description
1 polymer ?
#
loop_
_entity_poly.entity_id
_entity_poly.type
_entity_poly.pdbx_seq_one_letter_code
_entity_poly.pdbx_strand_id
1 'polypeptide(L)'
;MVLARKIRDQAFGSRITFSPKVFIPLTMLCRDKCGYCTFAQPPARLENPYLSPEQVLEIAKQGAKFGCHEALFTLGERPELRYEVAKDWLKQNNYDSTVHYLHDMAALVLRETGLLPHANAGALYRDELAMLRRVSPSQGMMLESLRDDLDCHRGAPDKEPQRRLDTLNFAGELNIAFTTGILVGIGETRQDRIIALEAIAESHAKYGHIQEVIVQNFLPKPLTIMQREKPCPQDEYLWSIAAARIILPPEIHLQAPPNLSDDFGVLLDAGIDDWGGVSPVTADHVNPERPWPSLDKLRDATEKREKALAPRLTIYPEFANSPTKWLDDSLHFKILDRSDAEGLGRDDPGQVWPEKVTAADVVHDGAEVVLIGHRSTQWYSGANNPPPVLISTQIENKKISGPIAEILRGVELQQEVGQDEIVTLFGARGAEVNAVAQLADSLRVQAVGDVVTWVHNRNINYTNVCTFKCKFCGFSKGPLSLNLRGTPYLLTLDDIAARASEAWQLGATEVTLQGGIHPDFDGDYYIDVARAVKTAVPEMHIHGFTALEVTEGARRLSEPLHQYIMRL
;
A
#
# COMPACT_ATOMS: atom_id res chain seq x y z
N MET A 1 -29.18 8.38 7.55
CA MET A 1 -28.04 9.31 7.41
C MET A 1 -27.37 9.61 8.76
N VAL A 2 -28.00 10.30 9.72
CA VAL A 2 -27.35 10.60 11.03
C VAL A 2 -26.83 9.35 11.74
N LEU A 3 -27.67 8.30 11.85
CA LEU A 3 -27.25 7.02 12.44
C LEU A 3 -26.10 6.37 11.65
N ALA A 4 -26.19 6.34 10.32
CA ALA A 4 -25.16 5.78 9.45
C ALA A 4 -23.80 6.49 9.62
N ARG A 5 -23.79 7.83 9.68
CA ARG A 5 -22.56 8.60 9.99
C ARG A 5 -21.99 8.22 11.34
N LYS A 6 -22.83 8.11 12.37
CA LYS A 6 -22.38 7.74 13.72
C LYS A 6 -21.71 6.35 13.72
N ILE A 7 -22.31 5.37 13.03
CA ILE A 7 -21.72 4.03 12.89
C ILE A 7 -20.37 4.11 12.15
N ARG A 8 -20.31 4.84 11.03
CA ARG A 8 -19.08 5.05 10.26
C ARG A 8 -17.98 5.70 11.10
N ASP A 9 -18.30 6.77 11.81
CA ASP A 9 -17.36 7.52 12.64
C ASP A 9 -16.86 6.68 13.83
N GLN A 10 -17.71 5.81 14.38
CA GLN A 10 -17.30 4.88 15.45
C GLN A 10 -16.36 3.79 14.96
N ALA A 11 -16.55 3.30 13.72
CA ALA A 11 -15.73 2.25 13.14
C ALA A 11 -14.40 2.77 12.56
N PHE A 12 -14.44 3.88 11.83
CA PHE A 12 -13.31 4.36 11.01
C PHE A 12 -12.78 5.75 11.43
N GLY A 13 -13.38 6.38 12.43
CA GLY A 13 -12.95 7.68 12.93
C GLY A 13 -13.10 8.81 11.91
N SER A 14 -12.03 9.59 11.73
CA SER A 14 -11.96 10.68 10.76
C SER A 14 -11.42 10.26 9.39
N ARG A 15 -11.01 9.01 9.22
CA ARG A 15 -10.38 8.53 7.99
C ARG A 15 -11.40 8.26 6.91
N ILE A 16 -11.09 8.68 5.69
CA ILE A 16 -11.78 8.32 4.46
C ILE A 16 -10.74 7.82 3.47
N THR A 17 -10.97 6.66 2.89
CA THR A 17 -10.01 6.02 1.99
C THR A 17 -10.41 6.13 0.53
N PHE A 18 -9.46 5.89 -0.36
CA PHE A 18 -9.67 5.69 -1.79
C PHE A 18 -8.55 4.80 -2.32
N SER A 19 -8.79 4.06 -3.41
CA SER A 19 -7.74 3.29 -4.06
C SER A 19 -7.22 4.01 -5.31
N PRO A 20 -5.96 4.48 -5.32
CA PRO A 20 -5.31 4.94 -6.56
C PRO A 20 -5.14 3.73 -7.49
N LYS A 21 -5.89 3.71 -8.61
CA LYS A 21 -5.90 2.54 -9.50
C LYS A 21 -5.72 2.86 -10.97
N VAL A 22 -5.35 1.83 -11.72
CA VAL A 22 -5.61 1.76 -13.17
C VAL A 22 -6.65 0.72 -13.50
N PHE A 23 -7.48 1.06 -14.48
CA PHE A 23 -8.53 0.21 -15.00
C PHE A 23 -8.00 -0.56 -16.22
N ILE A 24 -7.95 -1.89 -16.13
CA ILE A 24 -7.50 -2.77 -17.22
C ILE A 24 -8.71 -3.58 -17.74
N PRO A 25 -9.35 -3.15 -18.84
CA PRO A 25 -10.48 -3.86 -19.43
C PRO A 25 -9.97 -5.03 -20.29
N LEU A 26 -9.58 -6.13 -19.65
CA LEU A 26 -8.90 -7.26 -20.30
C LEU A 26 -9.68 -7.79 -21.52
N THR A 27 -11.00 -7.83 -21.40
CA THR A 27 -11.91 -8.03 -22.53
C THR A 27 -13.25 -7.34 -22.27
N MET A 28 -13.82 -6.75 -23.33
CA MET A 28 -15.18 -6.21 -23.31
C MET A 28 -16.19 -7.22 -23.88
N LEU A 29 -15.77 -8.43 -24.28
CA LEU A 29 -16.69 -9.50 -24.65
C LEU A 29 -17.31 -10.10 -23.38
N CYS A 30 -18.60 -10.39 -23.41
CA CYS A 30 -19.32 -10.99 -22.29
C CYS A 30 -20.39 -11.96 -22.80
N ARG A 31 -20.59 -13.10 -22.13
CA ARG A 31 -21.71 -13.98 -22.47
C ARG A 31 -23.05 -13.40 -22.03
N ASP A 32 -23.07 -12.67 -20.93
CA ASP A 32 -24.25 -12.01 -20.40
C ASP A 32 -24.76 -10.86 -21.29
N LYS A 33 -26.03 -10.50 -21.07
CA LYS A 33 -26.73 -9.42 -21.80
C LYS A 33 -27.44 -8.46 -20.84
N CYS A 34 -26.73 -7.97 -19.83
CA CYS A 34 -27.30 -7.03 -18.86
C CYS A 34 -27.85 -5.77 -19.55
N GLY A 35 -29.12 -5.45 -19.30
CA GLY A 35 -29.85 -4.36 -19.95
C GLY A 35 -29.33 -2.97 -19.64
N TYR A 36 -28.57 -2.80 -18.55
CA TYR A 36 -27.96 -1.53 -18.11
C TYR A 36 -26.47 -1.39 -18.50
N CYS A 37 -25.84 -2.43 -19.05
CA CYS A 37 -24.39 -2.48 -19.19
C CYS A 37 -23.92 -1.97 -20.55
N THR A 38 -23.01 -0.99 -20.55
CA THR A 38 -22.30 -0.50 -21.74
C THR A 38 -20.92 -1.14 -21.92
N PHE A 39 -20.38 -1.77 -20.87
CA PHE A 39 -19.06 -2.39 -20.91
C PHE A 39 -19.01 -3.59 -21.87
N ALA A 40 -20.06 -4.41 -21.88
CA ALA A 40 -20.16 -5.55 -22.79
C ALA A 40 -20.39 -5.09 -24.24
N GLN A 41 -19.47 -5.45 -25.13
CA GLN A 41 -19.51 -5.11 -26.54
C GLN A 41 -19.54 -6.37 -27.42
N PRO A 42 -20.24 -6.34 -28.57
CA PRO A 42 -20.15 -7.43 -29.53
C PRO A 42 -18.78 -7.43 -30.22
N PRO A 43 -18.28 -8.59 -30.73
CA PRO A 43 -17.00 -8.68 -31.42
C PRO A 43 -16.80 -7.67 -32.55
N ALA A 44 -17.86 -7.34 -33.28
CA ALA A 44 -17.79 -6.38 -34.40
C ALA A 44 -17.42 -4.93 -33.99
N ARG A 45 -17.41 -4.62 -32.69
CA ARG A 45 -17.00 -3.30 -32.16
C ARG A 45 -15.60 -3.31 -31.54
N LEU A 46 -14.95 -4.47 -31.49
CA LEU A 46 -13.63 -4.61 -30.89
C LEU A 46 -12.60 -4.92 -31.97
N GLU A 47 -11.43 -4.30 -31.87
CA GLU A 47 -10.30 -4.61 -32.73
C GLU A 47 -9.75 -6.01 -32.43
N ASN A 48 -9.66 -6.35 -31.13
CA ASN A 48 -9.20 -7.65 -30.65
C ASN A 48 -10.13 -8.19 -29.56
N PRO A 49 -10.33 -9.53 -29.46
CA PRO A 49 -11.15 -10.13 -28.40
C PRO A 49 -10.65 -9.87 -26.98
N TYR A 50 -9.33 -9.75 -26.81
CA TYR A 50 -8.65 -9.46 -25.54
C TYR A 50 -7.54 -8.43 -25.75
N LEU A 51 -7.18 -7.69 -24.70
CA LEU A 51 -5.95 -6.91 -24.68
C LEU A 51 -4.73 -7.85 -24.74
N SER A 52 -3.69 -7.47 -25.49
CA SER A 52 -2.41 -8.19 -25.52
C SER A 52 -1.60 -7.97 -24.23
N PRO A 53 -0.62 -8.83 -23.93
CA PRO A 53 0.28 -8.63 -22.78
C PRO A 53 0.99 -7.27 -22.79
N GLU A 54 1.36 -6.77 -23.98
CA GLU A 54 2.01 -5.47 -24.16
C GLU A 54 1.05 -4.32 -23.82
N GLN A 55 -0.20 -4.41 -24.27
CA GLN A 55 -1.24 -3.42 -23.98
C GLN A 55 -1.57 -3.38 -22.49
N VAL A 56 -1.71 -4.55 -21.86
CA VAL A 56 -1.92 -4.68 -20.41
C VAL A 56 -0.76 -4.03 -19.65
N LEU A 57 0.48 -4.34 -20.02
CA LEU A 57 1.66 -3.77 -19.37
C LEU A 57 1.80 -2.27 -19.59
N GLU A 58 1.43 -1.75 -20.75
CA GLU A 58 1.50 -0.30 -21.02
C GLU A 58 0.55 0.46 -20.08
N ILE A 59 -0.71 0.00 -19.96
CA ILE A 59 -1.69 0.59 -19.02
C ILE A 59 -1.17 0.50 -17.58
N ALA A 60 -0.68 -0.67 -17.16
CA ALA A 60 -0.18 -0.89 -15.81
C ALA A 60 1.04 0.00 -15.50
N LYS A 61 1.97 0.14 -16.45
CA LYS A 61 3.15 1.02 -16.30
C LYS A 61 2.75 2.49 -16.18
N GLN A 62 1.74 2.94 -16.92
CA GLN A 62 1.22 4.29 -16.76
C GLN A 62 0.65 4.45 -15.35
N GLY A 63 -0.16 3.51 -14.87
CA GLY A 63 -0.68 3.53 -13.50
C GLY A 63 0.39 3.67 -12.43
N ALA A 64 1.41 2.81 -12.48
CA ALA A 64 2.51 2.84 -11.53
C ALA A 64 3.22 4.20 -11.54
N LYS A 65 3.51 4.77 -12.72
CA LYS A 65 4.13 6.11 -12.85
C LYS A 65 3.32 7.24 -12.23
N PHE A 66 1.99 7.10 -12.18
CA PHE A 66 1.08 8.07 -11.57
C PHE A 66 0.69 7.71 -10.13
N GLY A 67 1.47 6.84 -9.47
CA GLY A 67 1.28 6.51 -8.05
C GLY A 67 0.10 5.58 -7.78
N CYS A 68 -0.35 4.81 -8.77
CA CYS A 68 -1.36 3.79 -8.52
C CYS A 68 -0.78 2.64 -7.68
N HIS A 69 -1.63 2.07 -6.83
CA HIS A 69 -1.36 0.83 -6.08
C HIS A 69 -2.12 -0.35 -6.64
N GLU A 70 -3.28 -0.12 -7.23
CA GLU A 70 -4.18 -1.16 -7.72
C GLU A 70 -4.17 -1.26 -9.25
N ALA A 71 -4.14 -2.49 -9.74
CA ALA A 71 -4.49 -2.82 -11.11
C ALA A 71 -5.86 -3.51 -11.12
N LEU A 72 -6.92 -2.75 -11.39
CA LEU A 72 -8.26 -3.29 -11.47
C LEU A 72 -8.46 -3.98 -12.81
N PHE A 73 -8.42 -5.30 -12.80
CA PHE A 73 -8.82 -6.11 -13.94
C PHE A 73 -10.34 -6.21 -13.98
N THR A 74 -10.91 -5.81 -15.10
CA THR A 74 -12.34 -6.01 -15.39
C THR A 74 -12.49 -6.69 -16.73
N LEU A 75 -13.54 -7.51 -16.82
CA LEU A 75 -13.79 -8.34 -17.98
C LEU A 75 -15.25 -8.76 -18.01
N GLY A 76 -15.74 -9.09 -19.20
CA GLY A 76 -17.00 -9.79 -19.31
C GLY A 76 -16.87 -11.25 -18.91
N GLU A 77 -17.98 -11.83 -18.49
CA GLU A 77 -18.04 -13.20 -17.95
C GLU A 77 -18.06 -14.20 -19.10
N ARG A 78 -17.09 -15.14 -19.06
CA ARG A 78 -16.94 -16.28 -19.97
C ARG A 78 -17.34 -16.04 -21.44
N PRO A 79 -16.78 -15.01 -22.11
CA PRO A 79 -17.11 -14.70 -23.50
C PRO A 79 -16.91 -15.87 -24.47
N GLU A 80 -15.98 -16.77 -24.18
CA GLU A 80 -15.67 -17.98 -24.94
C GLU A 80 -16.84 -18.97 -25.04
N LEU A 81 -17.83 -18.90 -24.14
CA LEU A 81 -19.04 -19.71 -24.22
C LEU A 81 -20.09 -19.15 -25.18
N ARG A 82 -19.95 -17.90 -25.61
CA ARG A 82 -20.88 -17.22 -26.52
C ARG A 82 -20.26 -16.88 -27.87
N TYR A 83 -18.98 -16.55 -27.89
CA TYR A 83 -18.29 -16.02 -29.06
C TYR A 83 -17.15 -16.94 -29.47
N GLU A 84 -17.27 -17.56 -30.65
CA GLU A 84 -16.22 -18.45 -31.18
C GLU A 84 -14.88 -17.72 -31.33
N VAL A 85 -14.90 -16.43 -31.70
CA VAL A 85 -13.68 -15.61 -31.79
C VAL A 85 -12.91 -15.51 -30.47
N ALA A 86 -13.60 -15.51 -29.33
CA ALA A 86 -12.95 -15.47 -28.02
C ALA A 86 -12.32 -16.83 -27.70
N LYS A 87 -13.03 -17.91 -28.00
CA LYS A 87 -12.57 -19.29 -27.81
C LYS A 87 -11.38 -19.64 -28.72
N ASP A 88 -11.45 -19.26 -29.99
CA ASP A 88 -10.36 -19.44 -30.94
C ASP A 88 -9.12 -18.64 -30.55
N TRP A 89 -9.30 -17.40 -30.10
CA TRP A 89 -8.19 -16.58 -29.62
C TRP A 89 -7.49 -17.21 -28.42
N LEU A 90 -8.25 -17.68 -27.42
CA LEU A 90 -7.68 -18.36 -26.25
C LEU A 90 -6.89 -19.60 -26.65
N LYS A 91 -7.46 -20.44 -27.52
CA LYS A 91 -6.81 -21.65 -28.03
C LYS A 91 -5.52 -21.33 -28.79
N GLN A 92 -5.52 -20.31 -29.64
CA GLN A 92 -4.34 -19.89 -30.41
C GLN A 92 -3.22 -19.35 -29.50
N ASN A 93 -3.60 -18.79 -28.33
CA ASN A 93 -2.67 -18.27 -27.34
C ASN A 93 -2.38 -19.26 -26.20
N ASN A 94 -2.80 -20.54 -26.33
CA ASN A 94 -2.59 -21.61 -25.35
C ASN A 94 -3.22 -21.38 -23.97
N TYR A 95 -4.41 -20.78 -23.93
CA TYR A 95 -5.20 -20.63 -22.71
C TYR A 95 -6.47 -21.48 -22.75
N ASP A 96 -6.77 -22.13 -21.63
CA ASP A 96 -7.96 -22.98 -21.49
C ASP A 96 -9.25 -22.16 -21.32
N SER A 97 -9.16 -20.95 -20.79
CA SER A 97 -10.29 -20.05 -20.52
C SER A 97 -9.84 -18.60 -20.35
N THR A 98 -10.81 -17.67 -20.34
CA THR A 98 -10.54 -16.27 -20.01
C THR A 98 -9.89 -16.11 -18.63
N VAL A 99 -10.26 -16.93 -17.65
CA VAL A 99 -9.72 -16.84 -16.28
C VAL A 99 -8.24 -17.24 -16.22
N HIS A 100 -7.81 -18.22 -17.02
CA HIS A 100 -6.41 -18.59 -17.13
C HIS A 100 -5.59 -17.46 -17.76
N TYR A 101 -6.13 -16.76 -18.77
CA TYR A 101 -5.47 -15.58 -19.32
C TYR A 101 -5.39 -14.43 -18.32
N LEU A 102 -6.47 -14.19 -17.56
CA LEU A 102 -6.50 -13.20 -16.49
C LEU A 102 -5.43 -13.46 -15.43
N HIS A 103 -5.25 -14.71 -15.01
CA HIS A 103 -4.21 -15.09 -14.06
C HIS A 103 -2.82 -14.67 -14.55
N ASP A 104 -2.48 -15.01 -15.80
CA ASP A 104 -1.15 -14.72 -16.34
C ASP A 104 -0.92 -13.22 -16.54
N MET A 105 -1.96 -12.46 -16.90
CA MET A 105 -1.90 -11.01 -16.99
C MET A 105 -1.76 -10.33 -15.62
N ALA A 106 -2.47 -10.82 -14.61
CA ALA A 106 -2.32 -10.36 -13.23
C ALA A 106 -0.90 -10.64 -12.70
N ALA A 107 -0.38 -11.85 -12.93
CA ALA A 107 1.00 -12.21 -12.58
C ALA A 107 2.04 -11.34 -13.29
N LEU A 108 1.82 -11.04 -14.57
CA LEU A 108 2.66 -10.17 -15.39
C LEU A 108 2.71 -8.74 -14.83
N VAL A 109 1.54 -8.16 -14.55
CA VAL A 109 1.42 -6.81 -13.96
C VAL A 109 2.11 -6.74 -12.60
N LEU A 110 1.83 -7.70 -11.72
CA LEU A 110 2.41 -7.76 -10.38
C LEU A 110 3.94 -7.83 -10.44
N ARG A 111 4.50 -8.66 -11.35
CA ARG A 111 5.94 -8.84 -11.49
C ARG A 111 6.64 -7.62 -12.08
N GLU A 112 6.08 -7.00 -13.12
CA GLU A 112 6.77 -5.95 -13.87
C GLU A 112 6.51 -4.54 -13.33
N THR A 113 5.40 -4.34 -12.61
CA THR A 113 4.97 -3.00 -12.15
C THR A 113 4.81 -2.89 -10.65
N GLY A 114 4.66 -4.01 -9.93
CA GLY A 114 4.36 -4.00 -8.50
C GLY A 114 2.94 -3.55 -8.15
N LEU A 115 2.12 -3.16 -9.14
CA LEU A 115 0.70 -2.93 -8.92
C LEU A 115 0.03 -4.22 -8.43
N LEU A 116 -0.88 -4.07 -7.48
CA LEU A 116 -1.60 -5.16 -6.86
C LEU A 116 -2.88 -5.44 -7.65
N PRO A 117 -3.03 -6.63 -8.27
CA PRO A 117 -4.22 -6.94 -9.06
C PRO A 117 -5.48 -7.10 -8.20
N HIS A 118 -6.54 -6.40 -8.59
CA HIS A 118 -7.92 -6.70 -8.18
C HIS A 118 -8.63 -7.43 -9.33
N ALA A 119 -9.02 -8.68 -9.14
CA ALA A 119 -9.75 -9.42 -10.17
C ALA A 119 -11.28 -9.24 -10.00
N ASN A 120 -11.87 -8.35 -10.80
CA ASN A 120 -13.32 -8.22 -10.90
C ASN A 120 -13.83 -8.98 -12.14
N ALA A 121 -13.90 -10.30 -12.00
CA ALA A 121 -14.10 -11.26 -13.08
C ALA A 121 -15.50 -11.89 -13.13
N GLY A 122 -16.43 -11.37 -12.33
CA GLY A 122 -17.80 -11.87 -12.29
C GLY A 122 -17.96 -13.16 -11.50
N ALA A 123 -18.93 -14.01 -11.88
CA ALA A 123 -19.20 -15.25 -11.18
C ALA A 123 -18.17 -16.34 -11.54
N LEU A 124 -17.29 -16.62 -10.58
CA LEU A 124 -16.22 -17.61 -10.70
C LEU A 124 -16.53 -18.89 -9.91
N TYR A 125 -15.93 -20.00 -10.35
CA TYR A 125 -15.95 -21.25 -9.60
C TYR A 125 -14.85 -21.27 -8.53
N ARG A 126 -14.96 -22.20 -7.58
CA ARG A 126 -14.05 -22.28 -6.43
C ARG A 126 -12.59 -22.47 -6.82
N ASP A 127 -12.31 -23.29 -7.83
CA ASP A 127 -10.96 -23.54 -8.36
C ASP A 127 -10.38 -22.32 -9.07
N GLU A 128 -11.20 -21.60 -9.84
CA GLU A 128 -10.83 -20.34 -10.49
C GLU A 128 -10.46 -19.24 -9.48
N LEU A 129 -11.28 -19.07 -8.43
CA LEU A 129 -10.99 -18.15 -7.31
C LEU A 129 -9.67 -18.51 -6.62
N ALA A 130 -9.45 -19.81 -6.35
CA ALA A 130 -8.22 -20.30 -5.71
C ALA A 130 -6.98 -20.10 -6.59
N MET A 131 -7.11 -20.21 -7.92
CA MET A 131 -6.03 -19.91 -8.85
C MET A 131 -5.67 -18.43 -8.83
N LEU A 132 -6.66 -17.53 -8.98
CA LEU A 132 -6.43 -16.08 -8.98
C LEU A 132 -5.88 -15.57 -7.65
N ARG A 133 -6.23 -16.23 -6.54
CA ARG A 133 -5.76 -15.88 -5.19
C ARG A 133 -4.22 -15.82 -5.06
N ARG A 134 -3.48 -16.52 -5.92
CA ARG A 134 -2.01 -16.51 -5.95
C ARG A 134 -1.41 -15.24 -6.54
N VAL A 135 -2.18 -14.52 -7.34
CA VAL A 135 -1.71 -13.36 -8.13
C VAL A 135 -2.53 -12.10 -7.86
N SER A 136 -3.63 -12.22 -7.13
CA SER A 136 -4.57 -11.14 -6.85
C SER A 136 -4.89 -11.12 -5.35
N PRO A 137 -4.40 -10.11 -4.61
CA PRO A 137 -4.68 -9.96 -3.17
C PRO A 137 -6.17 -9.79 -2.85
N SER A 138 -6.95 -9.31 -3.82
CA SER A 138 -8.34 -8.90 -3.67
C SER A 138 -9.12 -9.32 -4.92
N GLN A 139 -10.30 -9.89 -4.74
CA GLN A 139 -11.17 -10.28 -5.86
C GLN A 139 -12.56 -9.68 -5.64
N GLY A 140 -13.35 -9.56 -6.70
CA GLY A 140 -14.63 -8.91 -6.57
C GLY A 140 -15.68 -9.32 -7.58
N MET A 141 -16.92 -9.15 -7.16
CA MET A 141 -18.10 -9.36 -7.97
C MET A 141 -19.31 -8.67 -7.33
N MET A 142 -20.03 -7.86 -8.10
CA MET A 142 -21.31 -7.30 -7.66
C MET A 142 -22.37 -8.42 -7.54
N LEU A 143 -23.05 -8.47 -6.40
CA LEU A 143 -24.25 -9.30 -6.19
C LEU A 143 -25.45 -8.68 -6.92
N GLU A 144 -25.51 -7.35 -6.94
CA GLU A 144 -26.53 -6.50 -7.59
C GLU A 144 -27.92 -6.61 -6.95
N SER A 145 -28.55 -7.78 -7.05
CA SER A 145 -29.87 -8.10 -6.51
C SER A 145 -30.01 -9.63 -6.41
N LEU A 146 -30.80 -10.10 -5.44
CA LEU A 146 -31.18 -11.51 -5.32
C LEU A 146 -32.54 -11.82 -5.96
N ARG A 147 -33.14 -10.83 -6.63
CA ARG A 147 -34.40 -11.00 -7.36
C ARG A 147 -34.12 -11.65 -8.73
N ASP A 148 -34.72 -12.80 -8.99
CA ASP A 148 -34.43 -13.68 -10.14
C ASP A 148 -35.22 -13.34 -11.43
N ASP A 149 -36.23 -12.48 -11.35
CA ASP A 149 -37.12 -12.09 -12.45
C ASP A 149 -36.85 -10.68 -12.99
N LEU A 150 -35.70 -10.07 -12.68
CA LEU A 150 -35.34 -8.74 -13.19
C LEU A 150 -35.19 -8.75 -14.71
N ASP A 151 -35.99 -7.93 -15.39
CA ASP A 151 -35.96 -7.81 -16.86
C ASP A 151 -34.58 -7.43 -17.40
N CYS A 152 -33.80 -6.64 -16.65
CA CYS A 152 -32.46 -6.23 -17.02
C CYS A 152 -31.44 -7.38 -17.01
N HIS A 153 -31.73 -8.52 -16.37
CA HIS A 153 -30.85 -9.69 -16.35
C HIS A 153 -31.30 -10.79 -17.31
N ARG A 154 -32.34 -10.55 -18.11
CA ARG A 154 -32.80 -11.54 -19.10
C ARG A 154 -31.68 -11.87 -20.11
N GLY A 155 -31.29 -13.14 -20.16
CA GLY A 155 -30.19 -13.60 -21.01
C GLY A 155 -28.79 -13.34 -20.43
N ALA A 156 -28.71 -13.13 -19.12
CA ALA A 156 -27.47 -13.08 -18.35
C ALA A 156 -27.39 -14.27 -17.38
N PRO A 157 -27.02 -15.48 -17.84
CA PRO A 157 -26.99 -16.69 -17.00
C PRO A 157 -26.10 -16.56 -15.76
N ASP A 158 -25.04 -15.74 -15.82
CA ASP A 158 -24.17 -15.57 -14.66
C ASP A 158 -24.71 -14.52 -13.67
N LYS A 159 -25.86 -13.88 -13.94
CA LYS A 159 -26.60 -13.02 -12.99
C LYS A 159 -27.63 -13.78 -12.16
N GLU A 160 -27.72 -15.10 -12.31
CA GLU A 160 -28.57 -15.94 -11.50
C GLU A 160 -28.19 -15.83 -10.00
N PRO A 161 -29.15 -15.57 -9.10
CA PRO A 161 -28.83 -15.27 -7.69
C PRO A 161 -28.01 -16.34 -6.98
N GLN A 162 -28.32 -17.63 -7.18
CA GLN A 162 -27.58 -18.70 -6.51
C GLN A 162 -26.13 -18.75 -7.01
N ARG A 163 -25.90 -18.62 -8.32
CA ARG A 163 -24.56 -18.56 -8.90
C ARG A 163 -23.69 -17.44 -8.31
N ARG A 164 -24.28 -16.28 -8.02
CA ARG A 164 -23.60 -15.15 -7.37
C ARG A 164 -23.31 -15.47 -5.89
N LEU A 165 -24.29 -15.98 -5.15
CA LEU A 165 -24.12 -16.38 -3.75
C LEU A 165 -23.05 -17.47 -3.58
N ASP A 166 -23.00 -18.44 -4.49
CA ASP A 166 -21.99 -19.49 -4.49
C ASP A 166 -20.58 -18.89 -4.64
N THR A 167 -20.38 -17.96 -5.59
CA THR A 167 -19.10 -17.27 -5.78
C THR A 167 -18.67 -16.52 -4.52
N LEU A 168 -19.60 -15.78 -3.92
CA LEU A 168 -19.37 -15.02 -2.67
C LEU A 168 -18.93 -15.97 -1.54
N ASN A 169 -19.66 -17.06 -1.34
CA ASN A 169 -19.35 -18.02 -0.27
C ASN A 169 -18.05 -18.80 -0.53
N PHE A 170 -17.74 -19.16 -1.79
CA PHE A 170 -16.46 -19.77 -2.13
C PHE A 170 -15.28 -18.85 -1.85
N ALA A 171 -15.42 -17.53 -2.08
CA ALA A 171 -14.39 -16.57 -1.72
C ALA A 171 -14.13 -16.58 -0.19
N GLY A 172 -15.21 -16.64 0.60
CA GLY A 172 -15.12 -16.79 2.06
C GLY A 172 -14.43 -18.07 2.51
N GLU A 173 -14.77 -19.22 1.92
CA GLU A 173 -14.12 -20.50 2.20
C GLU A 173 -12.62 -20.53 1.87
N LEU A 174 -12.20 -19.73 0.89
CA LEU A 174 -10.81 -19.64 0.44
C LEU A 174 -10.02 -18.53 1.15
N ASN A 175 -10.63 -17.83 2.11
CA ASN A 175 -10.06 -16.66 2.78
C ASN A 175 -9.56 -15.61 1.77
N ILE A 176 -10.42 -15.22 0.83
CA ILE A 176 -10.13 -14.16 -0.14
C ILE A 176 -10.81 -12.88 0.34
N ALA A 177 -10.05 -11.79 0.48
CA ALA A 177 -10.62 -10.46 0.69
C ALA A 177 -11.48 -10.11 -0.53
N PHE A 178 -12.78 -9.91 -0.32
CA PHE A 178 -13.75 -9.86 -1.41
C PHE A 178 -14.55 -8.55 -1.43
N THR A 179 -14.63 -7.94 -2.61
CA THR A 179 -15.51 -6.79 -2.88
C THR A 179 -16.82 -7.28 -3.49
N THR A 180 -17.95 -6.82 -2.96
CA THR A 180 -19.26 -7.06 -3.56
C THR A 180 -20.13 -5.81 -3.50
N GLY A 181 -21.43 -5.91 -3.79
CA GLY A 181 -22.27 -4.73 -3.83
C GLY A 181 -23.65 -4.97 -4.41
N ILE A 182 -24.48 -3.93 -4.32
CA ILE A 182 -25.84 -3.88 -4.88
C ILE A 182 -25.95 -2.78 -5.93
N LEU A 183 -26.89 -2.95 -6.86
CA LEU A 183 -27.31 -1.89 -7.77
C LEU A 183 -28.65 -1.32 -7.31
N VAL A 184 -28.79 -0.01 -7.44
CA VAL A 184 -29.96 0.75 -6.99
C VAL A 184 -30.64 1.38 -8.19
N GLY A 185 -31.90 1.02 -8.46
CA GLY A 185 -32.71 1.58 -9.53
C GLY A 185 -32.69 0.77 -10.84
N ILE A 186 -32.40 -0.53 -10.79
CA ILE A 186 -32.44 -1.44 -11.96
C ILE A 186 -33.79 -2.18 -12.11
N GLY A 187 -34.73 -1.96 -11.19
CA GLY A 187 -36.06 -2.59 -11.17
C GLY A 187 -36.37 -3.32 -9.85
N GLU A 188 -35.39 -3.37 -8.95
CA GLU A 188 -35.50 -3.89 -7.60
C GLU A 188 -36.23 -2.92 -6.66
N THR A 189 -36.86 -3.46 -5.62
CA THR A 189 -37.51 -2.73 -4.54
C THR A 189 -36.55 -2.50 -3.37
N ARG A 190 -36.93 -1.63 -2.42
CA ARG A 190 -36.17 -1.49 -1.17
C ARG A 190 -36.06 -2.80 -0.39
N GLN A 191 -37.07 -3.66 -0.45
CA GLN A 191 -37.04 -4.96 0.21
C GLN A 191 -36.00 -5.88 -0.43
N ASP A 192 -35.90 -5.87 -1.76
CA ASP A 192 -34.89 -6.65 -2.49
C ASP A 192 -33.46 -6.21 -2.13
N ARG A 193 -33.25 -4.89 -1.97
CA ARG A 193 -31.97 -4.33 -1.50
C ARG A 193 -31.62 -4.79 -0.09
N ILE A 194 -32.59 -4.78 0.83
CA ILE A 194 -32.40 -5.27 2.20
C ILE A 194 -32.02 -6.75 2.20
N ILE A 195 -32.74 -7.58 1.44
CA ILE A 195 -32.46 -9.03 1.33
C ILE A 195 -31.04 -9.27 0.80
N ALA A 196 -30.61 -8.53 -0.22
CA ALA A 196 -29.25 -8.65 -0.76
C ALA A 196 -28.19 -8.22 0.28
N LEU A 197 -28.42 -7.13 1.03
CA LEU A 197 -27.52 -6.66 2.07
C LEU A 197 -27.44 -7.63 3.27
N GLU A 198 -28.57 -8.24 3.65
CA GLU A 198 -28.63 -9.27 4.70
C GLU A 198 -27.86 -10.53 4.29
N ALA A 199 -27.97 -10.97 3.04
CA ALA A 199 -27.21 -12.11 2.53
C ALA A 199 -25.69 -11.83 2.50
N ILE A 200 -25.29 -10.61 2.12
CA ILE A 200 -23.90 -10.15 2.21
C ILE A 200 -23.43 -10.19 3.67
N ALA A 201 -24.22 -9.63 4.60
CA ALA A 201 -23.91 -9.63 6.03
C ALA A 201 -23.79 -11.05 6.60
N GLU A 202 -24.67 -11.98 6.21
CA GLU A 202 -24.63 -13.38 6.63
C GLU A 202 -23.35 -14.08 6.14
N SER A 203 -22.98 -13.88 4.87
CA SER A 203 -21.74 -14.44 4.33
C SER A 203 -20.50 -13.86 5.02
N HIS A 204 -20.49 -12.55 5.31
CA HIS A 204 -19.41 -11.95 6.10
C HIS A 204 -19.40 -12.47 7.55
N ALA A 205 -20.55 -12.61 8.22
CA ALA A 205 -20.60 -13.16 9.58
C ALA A 205 -20.04 -14.59 9.66
N LYS A 206 -20.19 -15.37 8.59
CA LYS A 206 -19.66 -16.75 8.51
C LYS A 206 -18.16 -16.82 8.25
N TYR A 207 -17.62 -15.96 7.40
CA TYR A 207 -16.24 -16.10 6.89
C TYR A 207 -15.31 -14.91 7.21
N GLY A 208 -15.86 -13.73 7.49
CA GLY A 208 -15.15 -12.46 7.75
C GLY A 208 -14.47 -11.86 6.52
N HIS A 209 -14.89 -12.27 5.32
CA HIS A 209 -14.10 -12.11 4.08
C HIS A 209 -14.47 -10.90 3.22
N ILE A 210 -15.65 -10.31 3.45
CA ILE A 210 -16.12 -9.15 2.69
C ILE A 210 -15.41 -7.92 3.23
N GLN A 211 -14.55 -7.30 2.43
CA GLN A 211 -13.85 -6.08 2.82
C GLN A 211 -14.66 -4.83 2.47
N GLU A 212 -15.41 -4.88 1.37
CA GLU A 212 -16.06 -3.72 0.77
C GLU A 212 -17.42 -4.10 0.17
N VAL A 213 -18.40 -3.23 0.41
CA VAL A 213 -19.69 -3.26 -0.27
C VAL A 213 -19.87 -1.97 -1.07
N ILE A 214 -20.10 -2.12 -2.37
CA ILE A 214 -20.37 -1.02 -3.28
C ILE A 214 -21.88 -0.84 -3.39
N VAL A 215 -22.37 0.36 -3.09
CA VAL A 215 -23.74 0.76 -3.41
C VAL A 215 -23.66 1.67 -4.62
N GLN A 216 -24.13 1.18 -5.77
CA GLN A 216 -24.04 1.93 -7.02
C GLN A 216 -25.45 2.20 -7.58
N ASN A 217 -25.70 3.45 -7.94
CA ASN A 217 -26.93 3.86 -8.61
C ASN A 217 -26.94 3.51 -10.10
N PHE A 218 -28.12 3.18 -10.60
CA PHE A 218 -28.40 3.08 -12.03
C PHE A 218 -28.54 4.47 -12.63
N LEU A 219 -27.82 4.70 -13.73
CA LEU A 219 -28.01 5.82 -14.64
C LEU A 219 -28.28 5.26 -16.04
N PRO A 220 -29.29 5.77 -16.78
CA PRO A 220 -29.58 5.32 -18.12
C PRO A 220 -28.45 5.74 -19.07
N LYS A 221 -27.99 4.80 -19.88
CA LYS A 221 -26.87 5.01 -20.81
C LYS A 221 -27.30 4.78 -22.25
N PRO A 222 -26.86 5.61 -23.20
CA PRO A 222 -27.08 5.35 -24.62
C PRO A 222 -26.62 3.96 -25.02
N LEU A 223 -27.27 3.37 -26.02
CA LEU A 223 -26.93 2.05 -26.59
C LEU A 223 -27.19 0.84 -25.67
N THR A 224 -27.79 1.06 -24.50
CA THR A 224 -28.29 -0.01 -23.62
C THR A 224 -29.78 -0.26 -23.84
N ILE A 225 -30.28 -1.42 -23.40
CA ILE A 225 -31.72 -1.73 -23.45
C ILE A 225 -32.48 -0.76 -22.53
N MET A 226 -31.88 -0.41 -21.39
CA MET A 226 -32.45 0.48 -20.38
C MET A 226 -32.18 1.97 -20.63
N GLN A 227 -31.72 2.36 -21.83
CA GLN A 227 -31.37 3.76 -22.14
C GLN A 227 -32.54 4.75 -21.98
N ARG A 228 -33.79 4.27 -21.94
CA ARG A 228 -35.01 5.08 -21.78
C ARG A 228 -35.62 4.99 -20.38
N GLU A 229 -35.02 4.19 -19.49
CA GLU A 229 -35.47 4.09 -18.11
C GLU A 229 -35.09 5.36 -17.33
N LYS A 230 -35.80 5.61 -16.23
CA LYS A 230 -35.48 6.73 -15.36
C LYS A 230 -34.20 6.43 -14.57
N PRO A 231 -33.31 7.42 -14.34
CA PRO A 231 -32.21 7.24 -13.41
C PRO A 231 -32.73 6.95 -12.00
N CYS A 232 -31.92 6.28 -11.20
CA CYS A 232 -32.18 6.12 -9.78
C CYS A 232 -32.40 7.48 -9.12
N PRO A 233 -33.52 7.68 -8.40
CA PRO A 233 -33.72 8.89 -7.61
C PRO A 233 -32.61 9.10 -6.58
N GLN A 234 -32.19 10.35 -6.38
CA GLN A 234 -31.11 10.71 -5.45
C GLN A 234 -31.43 10.28 -4.02
N ASP A 235 -32.68 10.46 -3.58
CA ASP A 235 -33.14 10.09 -2.24
C ASP A 235 -33.14 8.57 -2.02
N GLU A 236 -33.55 7.79 -3.03
CA GLU A 236 -33.42 6.33 -3.01
C GLU A 236 -31.96 5.87 -2.92
N TYR A 237 -31.06 6.55 -3.62
CA TYR A 237 -29.63 6.24 -3.58
C TYR A 237 -29.02 6.52 -2.20
N LEU A 238 -29.23 7.72 -1.66
CA LEU A 238 -28.74 8.10 -0.33
C LEU A 238 -29.37 7.25 0.79
N TRP A 239 -30.65 6.89 0.64
CA TRP A 239 -31.29 5.96 1.55
C TRP A 239 -30.62 4.59 1.51
N SER A 240 -30.31 4.07 0.32
CA SER A 240 -29.70 2.74 0.16
C SER A 240 -28.28 2.68 0.74
N ILE A 241 -27.48 3.74 0.58
CA ILE A 241 -26.17 3.86 1.24
C ILE A 241 -26.32 3.85 2.75
N ALA A 242 -27.22 4.69 3.28
CA ALA A 242 -27.44 4.76 4.72
C ALA A 242 -27.99 3.44 5.30
N ALA A 243 -28.84 2.73 4.56
CA ALA A 243 -29.35 1.42 4.94
C ALA A 243 -28.23 0.38 4.95
N ALA A 244 -27.37 0.36 3.93
CA ALA A 244 -26.21 -0.54 3.88
C ALA A 244 -25.30 -0.37 5.10
N ARG A 245 -24.93 0.86 5.48
CA ARG A 245 -24.13 1.13 6.69
C ARG A 245 -24.80 0.67 7.99
N ILE A 246 -26.13 0.61 8.04
CA ILE A 246 -26.89 0.19 9.23
C ILE A 246 -27.04 -1.34 9.29
N ILE A 247 -27.22 -2.00 8.14
CA ILE A 247 -27.48 -3.44 8.04
C ILE A 247 -26.18 -4.24 8.09
N LEU A 248 -25.13 -3.76 7.40
CA LEU A 248 -23.86 -4.46 7.31
C LEU A 248 -23.08 -4.36 8.62
N PRO A 249 -22.26 -5.38 8.96
CA PRO A 249 -21.28 -5.28 10.03
C PRO A 249 -20.44 -4.00 9.90
N PRO A 250 -20.20 -3.26 11.01
CA PRO A 250 -19.57 -1.94 10.98
C PRO A 250 -18.14 -1.96 10.40
N GLU A 251 -17.43 -3.07 10.51
CA GLU A 251 -16.09 -3.30 9.96
C GLU A 251 -16.04 -3.42 8.43
N ILE A 252 -17.18 -3.60 7.74
CA ILE A 252 -17.21 -3.62 6.28
C ILE A 252 -17.12 -2.18 5.76
N HIS A 253 -16.19 -1.94 4.85
CA HIS A 253 -16.05 -0.66 4.16
C HIS A 253 -17.21 -0.45 3.19
N LEU A 254 -17.75 0.76 3.16
CA LEU A 254 -18.89 1.10 2.31
C LEU A 254 -18.45 2.12 1.28
N GLN A 255 -18.60 1.75 0.02
CA GLN A 255 -18.21 2.55 -1.12
C GLN A 255 -19.43 2.99 -1.93
N ALA A 256 -19.40 4.22 -2.43
CA ALA A 256 -20.35 4.71 -3.42
C ALA A 256 -19.57 5.47 -4.52
N PRO A 257 -19.71 5.12 -5.82
CA PRO A 257 -18.93 5.74 -6.88
C PRO A 257 -19.14 7.27 -6.96
N PRO A 258 -18.11 8.10 -6.75
CA PRO A 258 -18.27 9.54 -6.65
C PRO A 258 -18.55 10.19 -8.01
N ASN A 259 -18.14 9.56 -9.12
CA ASN A 259 -18.42 10.03 -10.47
C ASN A 259 -19.91 9.90 -10.88
N LEU A 260 -20.70 9.10 -10.15
CA LEU A 260 -22.11 8.85 -10.47
C LEU A 260 -23.09 9.72 -9.65
N SER A 261 -22.57 10.69 -8.91
CA SER A 261 -23.35 11.72 -8.21
C SER A 261 -22.89 13.11 -8.65
N ASP A 262 -23.82 14.02 -8.90
CA ASP A 262 -23.49 15.40 -9.30
C ASP A 262 -22.90 16.21 -8.12
N ASP A 263 -23.37 15.95 -6.90
CA ASP A 263 -22.71 16.33 -5.64
C ASP A 263 -22.32 15.05 -4.91
N PHE A 264 -21.04 14.65 -4.96
CA PHE A 264 -20.57 13.44 -4.31
C PHE A 264 -20.24 13.66 -2.82
N GLY A 265 -20.14 14.92 -2.36
CA GLY A 265 -19.85 15.21 -0.96
C GLY A 265 -20.89 14.64 -0.01
N VAL A 266 -22.18 14.68 -0.40
CA VAL A 266 -23.30 14.15 0.40
C VAL A 266 -23.22 12.63 0.62
N LEU A 267 -22.42 11.89 -0.16
CA LEU A 267 -22.25 10.45 0.04
C LEU A 267 -21.57 10.16 1.39
N LEU A 268 -20.65 11.04 1.83
CA LEU A 268 -20.07 10.98 3.19
C LEU A 268 -21.13 11.18 4.27
N ASP A 269 -22.17 11.97 3.98
CA ASP A 269 -23.30 12.18 4.88
C ASP A 269 -24.26 11.00 4.93
N ALA A 270 -24.26 10.18 3.88
CA ALA A 270 -25.01 8.94 3.81
C ALA A 270 -24.32 7.78 4.55
N GLY A 271 -23.00 7.84 4.75
CA GLY A 271 -22.27 6.91 5.62
C GLY A 271 -21.16 6.10 4.96
N ILE A 272 -20.70 6.49 3.75
CA ILE A 272 -19.50 5.91 3.15
C ILE A 272 -18.25 6.30 3.96
N ASP A 273 -17.26 5.44 3.91
CA ASP A 273 -15.90 5.67 4.42
C ASP A 273 -14.85 5.54 3.31
N ASP A 274 -15.24 5.10 2.11
CA ASP A 274 -14.34 4.91 0.99
C ASP A 274 -14.92 5.52 -0.30
N TRP A 275 -14.11 6.31 -1.02
CA TRP A 275 -14.47 6.88 -2.32
C TRP A 275 -14.33 5.91 -3.49
N GLY A 276 -13.72 4.76 -3.25
CA GLY A 276 -13.49 3.71 -4.20
C GLY A 276 -12.20 3.83 -4.99
N GLY A 277 -12.10 2.97 -6.00
CA GLY A 277 -11.01 3.04 -6.97
C GLY A 277 -11.13 4.26 -7.86
N VAL A 278 -10.21 5.21 -7.72
CA VAL A 278 -10.14 6.46 -8.49
C VAL A 278 -8.88 6.43 -9.34
N SER A 279 -9.04 6.62 -10.66
CA SER A 279 -7.92 6.56 -11.59
C SER A 279 -7.47 7.95 -12.03
N PRO A 280 -6.17 8.29 -11.90
CA PRO A 280 -5.61 9.50 -12.48
C PRO A 280 -5.26 9.33 -13.98
N VAL A 281 -5.31 8.11 -14.51
CA VAL A 281 -4.83 7.77 -15.87
C VAL A 281 -5.96 7.28 -16.77
N THR A 282 -6.75 6.34 -16.30
CA THR A 282 -7.74 5.62 -17.11
C THR A 282 -9.16 6.12 -16.86
N ALA A 283 -9.98 6.17 -17.90
CA ALA A 283 -11.41 6.46 -17.74
C ALA A 283 -12.12 5.32 -16.98
N ASP A 284 -13.29 5.61 -16.44
CA ASP A 284 -14.21 4.55 -16.00
C ASP A 284 -14.77 3.85 -17.24
N HIS A 285 -14.28 2.65 -17.58
CA HIS A 285 -14.79 1.94 -18.77
C HIS A 285 -16.20 1.37 -18.57
N VAL A 286 -16.72 1.33 -17.33
CA VAL A 286 -18.10 0.94 -17.06
C VAL A 286 -19.04 2.13 -17.23
N ASN A 287 -18.62 3.33 -16.81
CA ASN A 287 -19.37 4.58 -16.95
C ASN A 287 -18.52 5.66 -17.66
N PRO A 288 -18.14 5.47 -18.94
CA PRO A 288 -17.18 6.35 -19.62
C PRO A 288 -17.68 7.79 -19.79
N GLU A 289 -18.98 8.01 -19.71
CA GLU A 289 -19.63 9.33 -19.74
C GLU A 289 -19.51 10.10 -18.41
N ARG A 290 -19.03 9.46 -17.34
CA ARG A 290 -18.87 10.04 -15.99
C ARG A 290 -17.41 9.90 -15.53
N PRO A 291 -16.53 10.88 -15.85
CA PRO A 291 -15.12 10.81 -15.50
C PRO A 291 -14.88 10.87 -13.99
N TRP A 292 -13.76 10.31 -13.54
CA TRP A 292 -13.34 10.35 -12.14
C TRP A 292 -13.15 11.80 -11.65
N PRO A 293 -13.58 12.14 -10.42
CA PRO A 293 -13.16 13.37 -9.77
C PRO A 293 -11.63 13.40 -9.60
N SER A 294 -11.03 14.58 -9.70
CA SER A 294 -9.61 14.73 -9.35
C SER A 294 -9.37 14.50 -7.86
N LEU A 295 -8.15 14.08 -7.51
CA LEU A 295 -7.77 13.87 -6.11
C LEU A 295 -7.95 15.13 -5.26
N ASP A 296 -7.68 16.32 -5.81
CA ASP A 296 -7.91 17.59 -5.10
C ASP A 296 -9.39 17.78 -4.74
N LYS A 297 -10.32 17.43 -5.65
CA LYS A 297 -11.76 17.53 -5.37
C LYS A 297 -12.20 16.53 -4.31
N LEU A 298 -11.65 15.31 -4.30
CA LEU A 298 -11.92 14.32 -3.26
C LEU A 298 -11.40 14.81 -1.90
N ARG A 299 -10.18 15.36 -1.88
CA ARG A 299 -9.55 15.93 -0.70
C ARG A 299 -10.37 17.09 -0.15
N ASP A 300 -10.76 18.04 -1.00
CA ASP A 300 -11.61 19.17 -0.62
C ASP A 300 -12.96 18.72 -0.04
N ALA A 301 -13.62 17.74 -0.67
CA ALA A 301 -14.91 17.23 -0.20
C ALA A 301 -14.81 16.50 1.15
N THR A 302 -13.69 15.83 1.38
CA THR A 302 -13.35 15.10 2.61
C THR A 302 -13.00 16.07 3.74
N GLU A 303 -12.09 17.00 3.50
CA GLU A 303 -11.63 17.98 4.49
C GLU A 303 -12.72 18.97 4.91
N LYS A 304 -13.64 19.35 4.00
CA LYS A 304 -14.84 20.15 4.34
C LYS A 304 -15.75 19.50 5.38
N ARG A 305 -15.60 18.20 5.63
CA ARG A 305 -16.32 17.43 6.65
C ARG A 305 -15.44 17.02 7.82
N GLU A 306 -14.29 17.69 8.00
CA GLU A 306 -13.34 17.43 9.10
C GLU A 306 -12.84 15.98 9.08
N LYS A 307 -12.66 15.43 7.87
CA LYS A 307 -12.12 14.09 7.62
C LYS A 307 -10.76 14.17 6.93
N ALA A 308 -9.97 13.10 7.03
CA ALA A 308 -8.68 12.95 6.39
C ALA A 308 -8.77 11.93 5.25
N LEU A 309 -8.30 12.32 4.05
CA LEU A 309 -8.23 11.44 2.89
C LEU A 309 -6.92 10.65 2.90
N ALA A 310 -6.99 9.32 2.78
CA ALA A 310 -5.83 8.44 2.71
C ALA A 310 -5.92 7.45 1.54
N PRO A 311 -4.83 7.21 0.79
CA PRO A 311 -4.82 6.13 -0.19
C PRO A 311 -4.76 4.77 0.51
N ARG A 312 -5.48 3.80 -0.03
CA ARG A 312 -5.40 2.38 0.37
C ARG A 312 -4.87 1.52 -0.77
N LEU A 313 -4.55 0.27 -0.44
CA LEU A 313 -4.28 -0.77 -1.42
C LEU A 313 -5.60 -1.34 -1.99
N THR A 314 -5.48 -2.33 -2.86
CA THR A 314 -6.63 -3.12 -3.31
C THR A 314 -7.25 -3.97 -2.19
N ILE A 315 -6.49 -4.21 -1.12
CA ILE A 315 -6.96 -4.79 0.14
C ILE A 315 -6.97 -3.73 1.24
N TYR A 316 -7.89 -3.85 2.18
CA TYR A 316 -8.00 -2.95 3.33
C TYR A 316 -7.03 -3.35 4.48
N PRO A 317 -6.69 -2.41 5.38
CA PRO A 317 -5.78 -2.63 6.51
C PRO A 317 -6.01 -3.91 7.32
N GLU A 318 -7.26 -4.25 7.59
CA GLU A 318 -7.69 -5.41 8.37
C GLU A 318 -7.23 -6.73 7.71
N PHE A 319 -7.15 -6.73 6.38
CA PHE A 319 -6.71 -7.87 5.58
C PHE A 319 -5.20 -7.84 5.36
N ALA A 320 -4.64 -6.66 5.06
CA ALA A 320 -3.20 -6.46 4.86
C ALA A 320 -2.37 -6.83 6.11
N ASN A 321 -2.88 -6.48 7.30
CA ASN A 321 -2.22 -6.72 8.58
C ASN A 321 -2.43 -8.16 9.11
N SER A 322 -3.24 -8.97 8.43
CA SER A 322 -3.44 -10.39 8.74
C SER A 322 -3.05 -11.30 7.56
N PRO A 323 -1.81 -11.21 7.05
CA PRO A 323 -1.42 -11.78 5.77
C PRO A 323 -1.52 -13.31 5.74
N THR A 324 -1.19 -13.98 6.85
CA THR A 324 -1.22 -15.45 6.96
C THR A 324 -2.61 -16.05 6.80
N LYS A 325 -3.68 -15.26 7.00
CA LYS A 325 -5.06 -15.69 6.76
C LYS A 325 -5.51 -15.34 5.34
N TRP A 326 -5.32 -14.08 4.94
CA TRP A 326 -5.99 -13.51 3.78
C TRP A 326 -5.17 -13.50 2.50
N LEU A 327 -3.86 -13.69 2.60
CA LEU A 327 -2.93 -13.58 1.48
C LEU A 327 -2.23 -14.90 1.21
N ASP A 328 -1.76 -15.02 -0.03
CA ASP A 328 -0.92 -16.13 -0.43
C ASP A 328 0.50 -15.74 -0.01
N ASP A 329 1.31 -16.69 0.43
CA ASP A 329 2.66 -16.42 0.94
C ASP A 329 3.50 -15.61 -0.06
N SER A 330 3.27 -15.80 -1.37
CA SER A 330 3.97 -15.08 -2.44
C SER A 330 3.61 -13.59 -2.54
N LEU A 331 2.49 -13.18 -1.93
CA LEU A 331 1.98 -11.81 -1.93
C LEU A 331 2.37 -11.02 -0.67
N HIS A 332 2.82 -11.69 0.41
CA HIS A 332 3.11 -11.04 1.69
C HIS A 332 4.06 -9.85 1.55
N PHE A 333 5.22 -10.05 0.91
CA PHE A 333 6.18 -8.97 0.72
C PHE A 333 5.64 -7.86 -0.18
N LYS A 334 4.85 -8.21 -1.22
CA LYS A 334 4.33 -7.23 -2.19
C LYS A 334 3.31 -6.29 -1.55
N ILE A 335 2.53 -6.81 -0.61
CA ILE A 335 1.64 -5.99 0.21
C ILE A 335 2.45 -5.10 1.14
N LEU A 336 3.40 -5.65 1.90
CA LEU A 336 4.25 -4.89 2.84
C LEU A 336 5.06 -3.78 2.16
N ASP A 337 5.54 -4.04 0.94
CA ASP A 337 6.30 -3.09 0.12
C ASP A 337 5.44 -1.87 -0.28
N ARG A 338 4.15 -2.09 -0.53
CA ARG A 338 3.20 -1.03 -0.91
C ARG A 338 2.45 -0.42 0.27
N SER A 339 2.48 -1.06 1.44
CA SER A 339 1.74 -0.61 2.61
C SER A 339 2.59 0.26 3.55
N ASP A 340 1.94 1.22 4.20
CA ASP A 340 2.50 1.91 5.36
C ASP A 340 2.38 1.02 6.63
N ALA A 341 2.76 1.58 7.78
CA ALA A 341 2.72 0.86 9.06
C ALA A 341 1.29 0.53 9.55
N GLU A 342 0.26 1.15 8.97
CA GLU A 342 -1.14 0.88 9.28
C GLU A 342 -1.78 -0.09 8.28
N GLY A 343 -1.08 -0.49 7.22
CA GLY A 343 -1.64 -1.33 6.15
C GLY A 343 -2.35 -0.53 5.05
N LEU A 344 -2.28 0.80 5.07
CA LEU A 344 -2.77 1.68 4.00
C LEU A 344 -1.76 1.78 2.87
N GLY A 345 -2.18 2.32 1.71
CA GLY A 345 -1.26 2.52 0.59
C GLY A 345 -0.28 3.63 0.90
N ARG A 346 1.00 3.43 0.61
CA ARG A 346 2.01 4.48 0.75
C ARG A 346 1.67 5.69 -0.12
N ASP A 347 1.75 6.88 0.45
CA ASP A 347 1.59 8.16 -0.25
C ASP A 347 2.93 8.90 -0.44
N ASP A 348 4.04 8.30 0.03
CA ASP A 348 5.37 8.81 -0.23
C ASP A 348 5.75 8.62 -1.71
N PRO A 349 6.45 9.60 -2.31
CA PRO A 349 6.88 9.56 -3.73
C PRO A 349 7.99 8.53 -4.01
N GLY A 350 8.09 7.47 -3.19
CA GLY A 350 9.07 6.40 -3.28
C GLY A 350 8.95 5.52 -4.51
N GLN A 351 9.12 4.20 -4.34
CA GLN A 351 9.34 3.29 -5.47
C GLN A 351 8.14 3.18 -6.41
N VAL A 352 8.40 3.47 -7.69
CA VAL A 352 7.44 3.24 -8.78
C VAL A 352 7.44 1.79 -9.24
N TRP A 353 8.61 1.11 -9.18
CA TRP A 353 8.82 -0.24 -9.69
C TRP A 353 9.36 -1.15 -8.59
N PRO A 354 9.03 -2.46 -8.60
CA PRO A 354 9.66 -3.43 -7.71
C PRO A 354 11.18 -3.40 -7.86
N GLU A 355 11.90 -3.42 -6.75
CA GLU A 355 13.36 -3.51 -6.80
C GLU A 355 13.82 -4.76 -7.54
N LYS A 356 14.74 -4.56 -8.49
CA LYS A 356 15.55 -5.64 -9.05
C LYS A 356 16.97 -5.43 -8.56
N VAL A 357 17.38 -6.30 -7.66
CA VAL A 357 18.73 -6.38 -7.14
C VAL A 357 19.67 -6.74 -8.31
N THR A 358 20.67 -5.88 -8.59
CA THR A 358 21.74 -6.20 -9.55
C THR A 358 22.97 -6.74 -8.83
N ALA A 359 23.96 -7.24 -9.59
CA ALA A 359 25.17 -7.85 -9.01
C ALA A 359 25.85 -6.92 -7.98
N ALA A 360 26.42 -7.53 -6.94
CA ALA A 360 27.19 -6.82 -5.92
C ALA A 360 28.43 -6.17 -6.54
N ASP A 361 28.65 -4.90 -6.20
CA ASP A 361 29.88 -4.17 -6.52
C ASP A 361 30.72 -4.03 -5.25
N VAL A 362 32.05 -4.04 -5.40
CA VAL A 362 32.97 -3.89 -4.27
C VAL A 362 33.52 -2.47 -4.33
N VAL A 363 33.07 -1.60 -3.41
CA VAL A 363 33.71 -0.29 -3.28
C VAL A 363 35.13 -0.47 -2.73
N HIS A 364 36.05 0.37 -3.20
CA HIS A 364 37.50 0.22 -3.00
C HIS A 364 37.96 0.28 -1.52
N ASP A 365 37.06 0.53 -0.56
CA ASP A 365 37.32 0.53 0.88
C ASP A 365 36.96 -0.79 1.59
N GLY A 366 36.49 -1.80 0.84
CA GLY A 366 36.20 -3.15 1.33
C GLY A 366 34.72 -3.43 1.64
N ALA A 367 33.81 -2.46 1.44
CA ALA A 367 32.39 -2.76 1.51
C ALA A 367 31.89 -3.42 0.21
N GLU A 368 31.30 -4.61 0.33
CA GLU A 368 30.48 -5.19 -0.74
C GLU A 368 29.10 -4.54 -0.68
N VAL A 369 28.77 -3.73 -1.69
CA VAL A 369 27.47 -3.07 -1.81
C VAL A 369 26.70 -3.76 -2.92
N VAL A 370 25.53 -4.27 -2.59
CA VAL A 370 24.58 -4.71 -3.59
C VAL A 370 23.92 -3.47 -4.19
N LEU A 371 24.28 -3.11 -5.42
CA LEU A 371 23.66 -2.00 -6.11
C LEU A 371 22.21 -2.37 -6.46
N ILE A 372 21.26 -1.61 -5.92
CA ILE A 372 19.89 -1.59 -6.42
C ILE A 372 20.01 -1.12 -7.88
N GLY A 373 19.49 -1.91 -8.82
CA GLY A 373 19.80 -1.73 -10.23
C GLY A 373 19.55 -0.31 -10.73
N HIS A 374 20.18 0.04 -11.86
CA HIS A 374 20.08 1.32 -12.60
C HIS A 374 18.64 1.79 -12.95
N ARG A 375 17.61 1.03 -12.56
CA ARG A 375 16.18 1.32 -12.73
C ARG A 375 15.47 1.72 -11.43
N SER A 376 16.16 1.77 -10.28
CA SER A 376 15.55 2.25 -9.05
C SER A 376 15.07 3.69 -9.22
N THR A 377 13.82 3.92 -8.86
CA THR A 377 13.21 5.26 -8.84
C THR A 377 13.26 5.88 -7.45
N GLN A 378 13.70 5.11 -6.44
CA GLN A 378 13.79 5.58 -5.07
C GLN A 378 14.97 6.54 -4.92
N TRP A 379 14.70 7.66 -4.27
CA TRP A 379 15.77 8.54 -3.82
C TRP A 379 16.48 7.97 -2.58
N TYR A 380 17.80 8.10 -2.55
CA TYR A 380 18.64 7.87 -1.37
C TYR A 380 19.79 8.87 -1.37
N SER A 381 20.46 9.03 -0.23
CA SER A 381 21.63 9.91 -0.15
C SER A 381 22.73 9.45 -1.10
N GLY A 382 23.11 10.32 -2.04
CA GLY A 382 24.08 10.00 -3.11
C GLY A 382 23.44 9.52 -4.43
N ALA A 383 22.11 9.43 -4.50
CA ALA A 383 21.42 9.18 -5.76
C ALA A 383 21.46 10.40 -6.70
N ASN A 384 21.33 10.15 -8.02
CA ASN A 384 21.40 11.18 -9.05
C ASN A 384 20.07 11.93 -9.29
N ASN A 385 18.98 11.53 -8.63
CA ASN A 385 17.68 12.20 -8.66
C ASN A 385 17.53 13.16 -7.47
N PRO A 386 16.70 14.22 -7.58
CA PRO A 386 16.44 15.12 -6.45
C PRO A 386 15.69 14.42 -5.31
N PRO A 387 15.91 14.83 -4.05
CA PRO A 387 15.16 14.33 -2.91
C PRO A 387 13.66 14.65 -3.06
N PRO A 388 12.78 13.76 -2.60
CA PRO A 388 11.37 14.05 -2.54
C PRO A 388 11.07 15.15 -1.50
N VAL A 389 10.07 15.98 -1.79
CA VAL A 389 9.54 16.94 -0.82
C VAL A 389 8.51 16.22 0.05
N LEU A 390 8.90 15.87 1.27
CA LEU A 390 8.02 15.19 2.23
C LEU A 390 7.18 16.16 3.07
N ILE A 391 7.72 17.35 3.35
CA ILE A 391 7.08 18.40 4.14
C ILE A 391 6.98 19.63 3.24
N SER A 392 5.75 20.10 2.97
CA SER A 392 5.53 21.24 2.09
C SER A 392 5.88 22.55 2.81
N THR A 393 6.61 23.43 2.11
CA THR A 393 6.89 24.80 2.58
C THR A 393 5.73 25.76 2.30
N GLN A 394 4.74 25.35 1.50
CA GLN A 394 3.51 26.13 1.25
C GLN A 394 2.53 25.89 2.40
N ILE A 395 2.64 26.74 3.41
CA ILE A 395 1.83 26.70 4.63
C ILE A 395 0.51 27.41 4.34
N GLU A 396 -0.55 26.66 4.08
CA GLU A 396 -1.87 27.11 4.50
C GLU A 396 -1.99 26.78 5.99
N ASN A 397 -2.21 27.81 6.84
CA ASN A 397 -2.55 27.65 8.25
C ASN A 397 -3.94 26.98 8.39
N LYS A 398 -4.05 25.72 7.95
CA LYS A 398 -5.22 24.90 8.19
C LYS A 398 -5.18 24.50 9.67
N LYS A 399 -6.23 24.88 10.41
CA LYS A 399 -6.41 24.40 11.78
C LYS A 399 -6.55 22.88 11.73
N ILE A 400 -5.69 22.18 12.45
CA ILE A 400 -5.85 20.77 12.76
C ILE A 400 -6.69 20.61 14.03
N SER A 401 -7.38 19.50 14.15
CA SER A 401 -8.24 19.14 15.29
C SER A 401 -8.07 17.66 15.61
N GLY A 402 -8.49 17.24 16.81
CA GLY A 402 -8.41 15.84 17.24
C GLY A 402 -7.13 15.53 18.03
N PRO A 403 -6.82 14.23 18.24
CA PRO A 403 -5.80 13.79 19.18
C PRO A 403 -4.42 14.39 18.94
N ILE A 404 -3.98 14.49 17.67
CA ILE A 404 -2.68 15.09 17.33
C ILE A 404 -2.63 16.58 17.71
N ALA A 405 -3.71 17.32 17.45
CA ALA A 405 -3.77 18.73 17.82
C ALA A 405 -3.72 18.94 19.35
N GLU A 406 -4.36 18.05 20.12
CA GLU A 406 -4.31 18.05 21.58
C GLU A 406 -2.89 17.76 22.10
N ILE A 407 -2.21 16.76 21.53
CA ILE A 407 -0.82 16.41 21.88
C ILE A 407 0.12 17.58 21.59
N LEU A 408 0.04 18.17 20.39
CA LEU A 408 0.87 19.32 20.02
C LEU A 408 0.63 20.51 20.97
N ARG A 409 -0.62 20.75 21.37
CA ARG A 409 -0.94 21.77 22.36
C ARG A 409 -0.35 21.46 23.74
N GLY A 410 -0.35 20.19 24.15
CA GLY A 410 0.31 19.75 25.38
C GLY A 410 1.80 20.05 25.37
N VAL A 411 2.49 19.75 24.27
CA VAL A 411 3.91 20.04 24.08
C VAL A 411 4.20 21.54 24.14
N GLU A 412 3.38 22.38 23.50
CA GLU A 412 3.50 23.85 23.62
C GLU A 412 3.38 24.34 25.07
N LEU A 413 2.56 23.65 25.86
CA LEU A 413 2.38 23.88 27.30
C LEU A 413 3.42 23.18 28.17
N GLN A 414 4.52 22.69 27.57
CA GLN A 414 5.64 22.02 28.25
C GLN A 414 5.24 20.70 28.95
N GLN A 415 4.24 20.00 28.43
CA GLN A 415 3.90 18.65 28.86
C GLN A 415 4.82 17.64 28.18
N GLU A 416 5.25 16.62 28.92
CA GLU A 416 5.99 15.48 28.37
C GLU A 416 5.03 14.56 27.60
N VAL A 417 5.46 14.10 26.43
CA VAL A 417 4.67 13.21 25.57
C VAL A 417 4.79 11.77 26.08
N GLY A 418 3.66 11.15 26.42
CA GLY A 418 3.58 9.76 26.82
C GLY A 418 3.69 8.78 25.65
N GLN A 419 3.85 7.49 25.96
CA GLN A 419 3.96 6.44 24.93
C GLN A 419 2.76 6.41 23.97
N ASP A 420 1.54 6.47 24.49
CA ASP A 420 0.31 6.41 23.66
C ASP A 420 0.18 7.64 22.74
N GLU A 421 0.63 8.79 23.22
CA GLU A 421 0.66 10.03 22.44
C GLU A 421 1.74 9.95 21.34
N ILE A 422 2.91 9.38 21.62
CA ILE A 422 3.93 9.09 20.59
C ILE A 422 3.37 8.17 19.52
N VAL A 423 2.68 7.10 19.91
CA VAL A 423 2.03 6.18 18.96
C VAL A 423 0.99 6.92 18.12
N THR A 424 0.22 7.82 18.73
CA THR A 424 -0.76 8.65 18.03
C THR A 424 -0.10 9.58 17.00
N LEU A 425 1.07 10.16 17.32
CA LEU A 425 1.82 11.01 16.39
C LEU A 425 2.29 10.25 15.14
N PHE A 426 2.60 8.95 15.23
CA PHE A 426 2.92 8.14 14.04
C PHE A 426 1.74 7.98 13.06
N GLY A 427 0.51 8.20 13.53
CA GLY A 427 -0.69 8.21 12.71
C GLY A 427 -0.93 9.52 11.95
N ALA A 428 -0.09 10.55 12.13
CA ALA A 428 -0.26 11.85 11.47
C ALA A 428 -0.27 11.72 9.95
N ARG A 429 -1.22 12.42 9.28
CA ARG A 429 -1.30 12.48 7.82
C ARG A 429 -1.59 13.90 7.32
N GLY A 430 -1.17 14.20 6.09
CA GLY A 430 -1.46 15.47 5.43
C GLY A 430 -1.07 16.71 6.26
N ALA A 431 -2.04 17.56 6.59
CA ALA A 431 -1.80 18.78 7.35
C ALA A 431 -1.24 18.54 8.76
N GLU A 432 -1.53 17.38 9.37
CA GLU A 432 -1.02 17.02 10.70
C GLU A 432 0.50 16.80 10.66
N VAL A 433 1.04 16.19 9.60
CA VAL A 433 2.50 16.01 9.42
C VAL A 433 3.21 17.36 9.38
N ASN A 434 2.63 18.33 8.65
CA ASN A 434 3.18 19.68 8.59
C ASN A 434 3.15 20.36 9.97
N ALA A 435 2.06 20.21 10.72
CA ALA A 435 1.94 20.79 12.06
C ALA A 435 2.96 20.18 13.05
N VAL A 436 3.14 18.85 13.01
CA VAL A 436 4.17 18.15 13.80
C VAL A 436 5.57 18.67 13.44
N ALA A 437 5.88 18.76 12.14
CA ALA A 437 7.17 19.25 11.66
C ALA A 437 7.44 20.71 12.05
N GLN A 438 6.43 21.58 11.99
CA GLN A 438 6.55 22.99 12.38
C GLN A 438 6.80 23.15 13.87
N LEU A 439 6.11 22.37 14.73
CA LEU A 439 6.38 22.41 16.16
C LEU A 439 7.78 21.89 16.46
N ALA A 440 8.20 20.79 15.81
CA ALA A 440 9.54 20.25 15.96
C ALA A 440 10.62 21.25 15.54
N ASP A 441 10.44 21.95 14.41
CA ASP A 441 11.36 22.99 13.97
C ASP A 441 11.38 24.18 14.95
N SER A 442 10.22 24.60 15.47
CA SER A 442 10.13 25.66 16.47
C SER A 442 10.89 25.30 17.76
N LEU A 443 10.78 24.05 18.23
CA LEU A 443 11.52 23.55 19.39
C LEU A 443 13.04 23.51 19.10
N ARG A 444 13.43 23.11 17.89
CA ARG A 444 14.83 23.16 17.45
C ARG A 444 15.35 24.61 17.42
N VAL A 445 14.60 25.57 16.87
CA VAL A 445 14.97 27.01 16.89
C VAL A 445 15.20 27.50 18.32
N GLN A 446 14.32 27.12 19.26
CA GLN A 446 14.48 27.51 20.66
C GLN A 446 15.75 26.91 21.29
N ALA A 447 16.11 25.69 20.93
CA ALA A 447 17.27 24.99 21.48
C ALA A 447 18.61 25.48 20.90
N VAL A 448 18.69 25.70 19.58
CA VAL A 448 19.98 25.94 18.89
C VAL A 448 19.99 27.13 17.93
N GLY A 449 18.88 27.87 17.79
CA GLY A 449 18.77 29.01 16.86
C GLY A 449 18.76 28.58 15.40
N ASP A 450 19.18 29.46 14.47
CA ASP A 450 19.20 29.17 13.03
C ASP A 450 20.44 28.39 12.56
N VAL A 451 21.44 28.24 13.42
CA VAL A 451 22.70 27.59 13.06
C VAL A 451 22.56 26.07 13.19
N VAL A 452 22.66 25.37 12.06
CA VAL A 452 22.74 23.91 12.00
C VAL A 452 24.20 23.49 11.78
N THR A 453 24.71 22.61 12.64
CA THR A 453 26.11 22.15 12.63
C THR A 453 26.26 20.75 12.03
N TRP A 454 27.42 20.45 11.46
CA TRP A 454 27.82 19.12 11.01
C TRP A 454 29.26 18.81 11.45
N VAL A 455 29.63 17.54 11.49
CA VAL A 455 30.99 17.10 11.85
C VAL A 455 31.67 16.53 10.61
N HIS A 456 32.88 17.03 10.31
CA HIS A 456 33.72 16.42 9.27
C HIS A 456 34.37 15.17 9.85
N ASN A 457 33.86 14.00 9.43
CA ASN A 457 34.13 12.72 10.07
C ASN A 457 34.67 11.68 9.07
N ARG A 458 35.45 10.71 9.58
CA ARG A 458 35.72 9.44 8.88
C ARG A 458 35.21 8.25 9.67
N ASN A 459 34.39 7.42 9.04
CA ASN A 459 34.03 6.11 9.57
C ASN A 459 35.19 5.13 9.40
N ILE A 460 35.59 4.48 10.49
CA ILE A 460 36.58 3.40 10.51
C ILE A 460 35.91 2.15 11.07
N ASN A 461 35.47 1.30 10.15
CA ASN A 461 34.97 -0.01 10.49
C ASN A 461 36.14 -0.98 10.61
N TYR A 462 36.54 -1.33 11.83
CA TYR A 462 37.77 -2.09 12.08
C TYR A 462 37.58 -3.60 11.97
N THR A 463 36.35 -4.12 12.03
CA THR A 463 36.05 -5.49 11.64
C THR A 463 34.57 -5.64 11.31
N ASN A 464 34.25 -6.50 10.34
CA ASN A 464 32.88 -6.93 10.06
C ASN A 464 32.55 -8.31 10.67
N VAL A 465 33.45 -8.92 11.43
CA VAL A 465 33.23 -10.21 12.10
C VAL A 465 32.40 -9.98 13.36
N CYS A 466 31.26 -10.64 13.48
CA CYS A 466 30.37 -10.47 14.62
C CYS A 466 29.78 -11.81 15.09
N THR A 467 29.73 -12.00 16.40
CA THR A 467 29.07 -13.16 17.03
C THR A 467 27.54 -13.07 16.98
N PHE A 468 26.97 -11.88 16.81
CA PHE A 468 25.53 -11.67 16.69
C PHE A 468 25.01 -11.98 15.28
N LYS A 469 23.80 -12.53 15.20
CA LYS A 469 23.14 -12.97 13.96
C LYS A 469 21.89 -12.12 13.66
N CYS A 470 22.05 -10.81 13.65
CA CYS A 470 20.97 -9.87 13.38
C CYS A 470 20.43 -10.09 11.96
N LYS A 471 19.11 -10.32 11.82
CA LYS A 471 18.46 -10.59 10.52
C LYS A 471 18.57 -9.41 9.55
N PHE A 472 18.63 -8.19 10.07
CA PHE A 472 18.68 -6.93 9.30
C PHE A 472 20.10 -6.43 9.00
N CYS A 473 21.15 -7.05 9.57
CA CYS A 473 22.50 -6.49 9.48
C CYS A 473 23.15 -6.77 8.12
N GLY A 474 23.39 -5.72 7.34
CA GLY A 474 24.16 -5.77 6.09
C GLY A 474 25.68 -5.80 6.31
N PHE A 475 26.15 -5.36 7.47
CA PHE A 475 27.57 -5.20 7.80
C PHE A 475 28.22 -6.52 8.24
N SER A 476 27.64 -7.23 9.23
CA SER A 476 28.27 -8.40 9.86
C SER A 476 28.41 -9.59 8.92
N LYS A 477 29.59 -10.23 8.91
CA LYS A 477 29.88 -11.47 8.17
C LYS A 477 30.22 -12.60 9.16
N GLY A 478 29.72 -13.80 8.86
CA GLY A 478 30.00 -15.00 9.65
C GLY A 478 31.32 -15.66 9.22
N PRO A 479 31.70 -16.79 9.85
CA PRO A 479 32.85 -17.59 9.41
C PRO A 479 32.76 -17.96 7.92
N LEU A 480 33.91 -18.07 7.25
CA LEU A 480 34.06 -18.38 5.81
C LEU A 480 33.22 -19.56 5.30
N SER A 481 32.84 -20.51 6.18
CA SER A 481 31.98 -21.65 5.86
C SER A 481 30.51 -21.29 5.55
N LEU A 482 30.09 -20.03 5.78
CA LEU A 482 28.73 -19.53 5.57
C LEU A 482 28.63 -18.46 4.46
N ASN A 483 29.56 -18.44 3.50
CA ASN A 483 29.71 -17.46 2.40
C ASN A 483 28.40 -17.16 1.63
N LEU A 484 27.57 -16.29 2.18
CA LEU A 484 26.35 -15.75 1.57
C LEU A 484 26.30 -14.21 1.60
N ARG A 485 27.28 -13.55 2.24
CA ARG A 485 27.24 -12.08 2.49
C ARG A 485 28.54 -11.32 2.22
N GLY A 486 29.63 -11.95 1.78
CA GLY A 486 30.91 -11.28 1.50
C GLY A 486 32.06 -11.64 2.43
N THR A 487 33.23 -11.05 2.21
CA THR A 487 34.50 -11.47 2.86
C THR A 487 34.66 -10.90 4.28
N PRO A 488 34.97 -11.73 5.30
CA PRO A 488 35.29 -11.24 6.64
C PRO A 488 36.66 -10.51 6.66
N TYR A 489 36.78 -9.42 7.42
CA TYR A 489 38.02 -8.68 7.60
C TYR A 489 38.24 -8.19 9.04
N LEU A 490 39.50 -7.91 9.35
CA LEU A 490 39.96 -7.28 10.58
C LEU A 490 41.10 -6.31 10.23
N LEU A 491 40.95 -5.04 10.53
CA LEU A 491 41.99 -4.02 10.41
C LEU A 491 42.98 -4.14 11.56
N THR A 492 44.25 -3.89 11.28
CA THR A 492 45.27 -3.75 12.32
C THR A 492 45.18 -2.39 13.01
N LEU A 493 45.79 -2.23 14.19
CA LEU A 493 45.87 -0.93 14.85
C LEU A 493 46.61 0.11 14.00
N ASP A 494 47.61 -0.32 13.22
CA ASP A 494 48.33 0.53 12.28
C ASP A 494 47.43 0.99 11.12
N ASP A 495 46.57 0.11 10.59
CA ASP A 495 45.58 0.48 9.57
C ASP A 495 44.60 1.54 10.10
N ILE A 496 44.15 1.38 11.35
CA ILE A 496 43.25 2.34 12.02
C ILE A 496 43.96 3.69 12.21
N ALA A 497 45.19 3.68 12.70
CA ALA A 497 46.02 4.88 12.88
C ALA A 497 46.30 5.61 11.56
N ALA A 498 46.60 4.86 10.49
CA ALA A 498 46.82 5.40 9.16
C ALA A 498 45.55 6.04 8.59
N ARG A 499 44.39 5.39 8.71
CA ARG A 499 43.09 5.94 8.28
C ARG A 499 42.73 7.21 9.07
N ALA A 500 43.00 7.26 10.37
CA ALA A 500 42.78 8.45 11.18
C ALA A 500 43.70 9.61 10.76
N SER A 501 44.98 9.33 10.51
CA SER A 501 45.96 10.33 10.04
C SER A 501 45.60 10.89 8.67
N GLU A 502 45.19 10.03 7.74
CA GLU A 502 44.70 10.45 6.42
C GLU A 502 43.45 11.33 6.55
N ALA A 503 42.50 10.97 7.42
CA ALA A 503 41.30 11.77 7.66
C ALA A 503 41.64 13.18 8.16
N TRP A 504 42.56 13.26 9.13
CA TRP A 504 43.03 14.52 9.69
C TRP A 504 43.70 15.41 8.63
N GLN A 505 44.52 14.82 7.76
CA GLN A 505 45.16 15.53 6.65
C GLN A 505 44.14 16.09 5.64
N LEU A 506 42.99 15.43 5.50
CA LEU A 506 41.86 15.90 4.69
C LEU A 506 40.95 16.89 5.44
N GLY A 507 41.26 17.22 6.70
CA GLY A 507 40.56 18.19 7.52
C GLY A 507 39.40 17.61 8.34
N ALA A 508 39.32 16.30 8.52
CA ALA A 508 38.37 15.69 9.43
C ALA A 508 38.72 16.03 10.89
N THR A 509 37.69 16.22 11.70
CA THR A 509 37.80 16.56 13.13
C THR A 509 37.44 15.39 14.04
N GLU A 510 36.79 14.36 13.50
CA GLU A 510 36.32 13.19 14.23
C GLU A 510 36.54 11.89 13.43
N VAL A 511 36.76 10.78 14.13
CA VAL A 511 36.61 9.44 13.59
C VAL A 511 35.49 8.68 14.30
N THR A 512 34.65 7.99 13.52
CA THR A 512 33.64 7.06 14.06
C THR A 512 34.19 5.65 14.06
N LEU A 513 34.30 5.02 15.23
CA LEU A 513 34.81 3.67 15.40
C LEU A 513 33.65 2.69 15.64
N GLN A 514 33.43 1.77 14.70
CA GLN A 514 32.38 0.76 14.81
C GLN A 514 32.82 -0.58 14.23
N GLY A 515 32.78 -1.64 15.03
CA GLY A 515 33.11 -2.99 14.60
C GLY A 515 32.00 -3.99 14.88
N GLY A 516 32.14 -5.17 14.29
CA GLY A 516 31.44 -6.35 14.77
C GLY A 516 31.98 -6.80 16.13
N ILE A 517 31.17 -7.54 16.87
CA ILE A 517 31.60 -8.18 18.12
C ILE A 517 32.45 -9.41 17.78
N HIS A 518 33.74 -9.19 17.51
CA HIS A 518 34.68 -10.25 17.14
C HIS A 518 34.80 -11.27 18.28
N PRO A 519 34.88 -12.59 18.02
CA PRO A 519 34.99 -13.60 19.08
C PRO A 519 36.28 -13.47 19.91
N ASP A 520 37.38 -13.05 19.28
CA ASP A 520 38.72 -13.05 19.89
C ASP A 520 39.12 -11.73 20.58
N PHE A 521 38.29 -10.68 20.53
CA PHE A 521 38.59 -9.45 21.27
C PHE A 521 38.39 -9.65 22.77
N ASP A 522 39.25 -9.10 23.61
CA ASP A 522 38.89 -8.81 24.99
C ASP A 522 38.34 -7.38 25.10
N GLY A 523 38.08 -6.90 26.31
CA GLY A 523 37.68 -5.50 26.50
C GLY A 523 38.83 -4.51 26.30
N ASP A 524 40.09 -4.92 26.38
CA ASP A 524 41.22 -4.01 26.24
C ASP A 524 41.47 -3.64 24.77
N TYR A 525 41.10 -4.52 23.83
CA TYR A 525 41.19 -4.23 22.40
C TYR A 525 40.52 -2.89 22.02
N TYR A 526 39.32 -2.59 22.56
CA TYR A 526 38.63 -1.33 22.29
C TYR A 526 39.41 -0.11 22.81
N ILE A 527 40.04 -0.23 23.98
CA ILE A 527 40.90 0.81 24.55
C ILE A 527 42.16 0.99 23.68
N ASP A 528 42.75 -0.11 23.20
CA ASP A 528 43.92 -0.07 22.33
C ASP A 528 43.62 0.56 20.97
N VAL A 529 42.42 0.32 20.42
CA VAL A 529 41.92 1.00 19.22
C VAL A 529 41.80 2.51 19.44
N ALA A 530 41.20 2.94 20.56
CA ALA A 530 41.12 4.37 20.90
C ALA A 530 42.51 4.99 21.10
N ARG A 531 43.42 4.27 21.78
CA ARG A 531 44.80 4.70 22.00
C ARG A 531 45.59 4.81 20.70
N ALA A 532 45.40 3.90 19.74
CA ALA A 532 46.04 3.95 18.43
C ALA A 532 45.67 5.24 17.68
N VAL A 533 44.38 5.59 17.66
CA VAL A 533 43.90 6.86 17.08
C VAL A 533 44.53 8.06 17.80
N LYS A 534 44.46 8.12 19.13
CA LYS A 534 45.00 9.25 19.91
C LYS A 534 46.52 9.38 19.81
N THR A 535 47.24 8.26 19.62
CA THR A 535 48.69 8.29 19.44
C THR A 535 49.05 8.86 18.07
N ALA A 536 48.32 8.47 17.02
CA ALA A 536 48.55 8.93 15.67
C ALA A 536 48.10 10.39 15.45
N VAL A 537 46.94 10.76 16.02
CA VAL A 537 46.35 12.09 15.90
C VAL A 537 45.78 12.51 17.28
N PRO A 538 46.58 13.14 18.16
CA PRO A 538 46.17 13.49 19.52
C PRO A 538 44.91 14.37 19.59
N GLU A 539 44.74 15.27 18.62
CA GLU A 539 43.63 16.23 18.54
C GLU A 539 42.35 15.64 17.94
N MET A 540 42.40 14.44 17.36
CA MET A 540 41.23 13.81 16.72
C MET A 540 40.15 13.46 17.76
N HIS A 541 38.90 13.88 17.54
CA HIS A 541 37.79 13.41 18.36
C HIS A 541 37.44 11.95 18.02
N ILE A 542 37.10 11.17 19.04
CA ILE A 542 36.69 9.78 18.86
C ILE A 542 35.19 9.69 19.17
N HIS A 543 34.42 9.29 18.18
CA HIS A 543 33.04 8.85 18.33
C HIS A 543 33.02 7.33 18.31
N GLY A 544 32.89 6.74 19.48
CA GLY A 544 32.83 5.29 19.68
C GLY A 544 32.91 4.99 21.17
N PHE A 545 32.63 3.78 21.61
CA PHE A 545 32.07 2.65 20.86
C PHE A 545 30.55 2.60 21.00
N THR A 546 29.88 1.69 20.28
CA THR A 546 28.45 1.43 20.50
C THR A 546 28.21 0.91 21.91
N ALA A 547 27.00 1.12 22.44
CA ALA A 547 26.62 0.59 23.75
C ALA A 547 26.82 -0.93 23.88
N LEU A 548 26.67 -1.67 22.77
CA LEU A 548 26.91 -3.11 22.72
C LEU A 548 28.40 -3.45 22.87
N GLU A 549 29.28 -2.77 22.14
CA GLU A 549 30.74 -2.96 22.24
C GLU A 549 31.25 -2.63 23.65
N VAL A 550 30.80 -1.52 24.24
CA VAL A 550 31.20 -1.13 25.61
C VAL A 550 30.73 -2.16 26.64
N THR A 551 29.48 -2.62 26.53
CA THR A 551 28.92 -3.62 27.44
C THR A 551 29.64 -4.96 27.31
N GLU A 552 29.96 -5.37 26.08
CA GLU A 552 30.68 -6.61 25.82
C GLU A 552 32.13 -6.53 26.30
N GLY A 553 32.81 -5.40 26.11
CA GLY A 553 34.16 -5.16 26.61
C GLY A 553 34.25 -5.29 28.12
N ALA A 554 33.38 -4.58 28.85
CA ALA A 554 33.28 -4.68 30.31
C ALA A 554 33.01 -6.14 30.76
N ARG A 555 32.06 -6.82 30.09
CA ARG A 555 31.70 -8.21 30.39
C ARG A 555 32.87 -9.17 30.18
N ARG A 556 33.66 -9.02 29.11
CA ARG A 556 34.79 -9.91 28.78
C ARG A 556 35.96 -9.75 29.76
N LEU A 557 36.17 -8.54 30.28
CA LEU A 557 37.15 -8.30 31.34
C LEU A 557 36.63 -8.61 32.75
N SER A 558 35.34 -8.99 32.88
CA SER A 558 34.66 -9.14 34.17
C SER A 558 34.71 -7.87 35.03
N GLU A 559 34.67 -6.71 34.39
CA GLU A 559 34.69 -5.40 35.04
C GLU A 559 33.27 -4.81 35.15
N PRO A 560 32.95 -4.07 36.23
CA PRO A 560 31.74 -3.27 36.27
C PRO A 560 31.74 -2.23 35.15
N LEU A 561 30.62 -2.08 34.43
CA LEU A 561 30.47 -1.17 33.29
C LEU A 561 30.97 0.25 33.56
N HIS A 562 30.67 0.80 34.74
CA HIS A 562 31.12 2.15 35.12
C HIS A 562 32.65 2.27 35.23
N GLN A 563 33.36 1.22 35.68
CA GLN A 563 34.82 1.23 35.76
C GLN A 563 35.45 1.14 34.39
N TYR A 564 34.89 0.29 33.53
CA TYR A 564 35.35 0.13 32.16
C TYR A 564 35.18 1.43 31.35
N ILE A 565 34.03 2.11 31.46
CA ILE A 565 33.81 3.42 30.80
C ILE A 565 34.82 4.47 31.27
N MET A 566 35.24 4.47 32.54
CA MET A 566 36.23 5.42 33.04
C MET A 566 37.65 5.17 32.50
N ARG A 567 37.94 3.96 32.00
CA ARG A 567 39.22 3.59 31.38
C ARG A 567 39.27 3.89 29.88
N LEU A 568 38.10 3.91 29.23
CA LEU A 568 37.90 4.08 27.81
C LEU A 568 37.92 5.58 27.44
#